data_AF-A0A173MDH7-F1
#
_entry.id   AF-A0A173MDH7-F1
#
_cell.length_a   1.000
_cell.length_b   1.000
_cell.length_c   1.000
_cell.angle_alpha   90.00
_cell.angle_beta   90.00
_cell.angle_gamma   90.00
#
_symmetry.space_group_name_H-M   'P 1'
#
loop_
_entity.id
_entity.type
_entity.pdbx_description
1 polymer ?
#
loop_
_entity_poly.entity_id
_entity_poly.type
_entity_poly.pdbx_seq_one_letter_code
_entity_poly.pdbx_strand_id
1 'polypeptide(L)'
;MQGKEVMNPHFQPLAEWIKETYGVQPINILYENIEDGLVQQLAIWFEHKKTEAHFLNKDGYSFDKNKIKAITQKFQQLLREQGLEKKKDQPDTWESIREYLTEEVLITYNYFDKLAITEANEAITTAQVKQLEQQLSAEGLWQISRLYGSTTFFAHTQQQVKDFTDNGTWKRWGDTWFALLQQQDEFGYIKRDKLYLVLDSKENFMDNYEGKWYYYYK
;
A
#
# COMPACT_ATOMS: atom_id res chain seq x y z
N MET A 1 -7.10 9.29 1.71
CA MET A 1 -7.28 8.96 3.14
C MET A 1 -6.04 9.36 3.94
N GLN A 2 -5.98 10.55 4.55
CA GLN A 2 -4.85 10.94 5.44
C GLN A 2 -4.98 10.32 6.86
N GLY A 3 -5.61 9.16 6.99
CA GLY A 3 -5.98 8.61 8.31
C GLY A 3 -7.01 9.44 9.08
N LYS A 4 -7.66 10.42 8.43
CA LYS A 4 -8.63 11.36 9.05
C LYS A 4 -10.09 10.96 8.85
N GLU A 5 -10.35 9.97 8.00
CA GLU A 5 -11.71 9.49 7.77
C GLU A 5 -12.15 8.63 8.95
N VAL A 6 -13.28 9.01 9.54
CA VAL A 6 -13.91 8.24 10.61
C VAL A 6 -14.67 7.09 9.98
N MET A 7 -14.49 5.88 10.52
CA MET A 7 -15.24 4.70 10.09
C MET A 7 -16.75 4.97 10.16
N ASN A 8 -17.45 4.67 9.06
CA ASN A 8 -18.89 4.79 9.01
C ASN A 8 -19.52 3.94 10.15
N PRO A 9 -20.39 4.52 10.99
CA PRO A 9 -21.02 3.82 12.10
C PRO A 9 -21.72 2.51 11.72
N HIS A 10 -22.23 2.40 10.48
CA HIS A 10 -22.87 1.17 9.98
C HIS A 10 -21.92 -0.05 9.97
N PHE A 11 -20.61 0.19 9.91
CA PHE A 11 -19.58 -0.85 9.83
C PHE A 11 -18.84 -1.10 11.15
N GLN A 12 -19.10 -0.30 12.19
CA GLN A 12 -18.53 -0.52 13.52
C GLN A 12 -18.83 -1.94 14.06
N PRO A 13 -20.07 -2.47 13.97
CA PRO A 13 -20.35 -3.82 14.45
C PRO A 13 -19.57 -4.91 13.69
N LEU A 14 -19.28 -4.68 12.40
CA LEU A 14 -18.47 -5.62 11.62
C LEU A 14 -16.99 -5.56 12.06
N ALA A 15 -16.46 -4.36 12.29
CA ALA A 15 -15.10 -4.18 12.77
C ALA A 15 -14.88 -4.83 14.15
N GLU A 16 -15.83 -4.67 15.06
CA GLU A 16 -15.85 -5.34 16.37
C GLU A 16 -15.89 -6.86 16.22
N TRP A 17 -16.78 -7.38 15.37
CA TRP A 17 -16.84 -8.82 15.12
C TRP A 17 -15.54 -9.38 14.52
N ILE A 18 -14.90 -8.66 13.60
CA ILE A 18 -13.59 -9.05 13.03
C ILE A 18 -12.53 -9.12 14.14
N LYS A 19 -12.51 -8.13 15.03
CA LYS A 19 -11.59 -8.08 16.18
C LYS A 19 -11.80 -9.28 17.11
N GLU A 20 -13.03 -9.57 17.48
CA GLU A 20 -13.35 -10.68 18.37
C GLU A 20 -13.05 -12.05 17.74
N THR A 21 -13.36 -12.20 16.45
CA THR A 21 -13.24 -13.48 15.74
C THR A 21 -11.79 -13.79 15.34
N TYR A 22 -11.03 -12.78 14.93
CA TYR A 22 -9.70 -12.96 14.34
C TYR A 22 -8.57 -12.31 15.14
N GLY A 23 -8.87 -11.62 16.25
CA GLY A 23 -7.88 -10.98 17.11
C GLY A 23 -7.22 -9.73 16.49
N VAL A 24 -7.81 -9.17 15.44
CA VAL A 24 -7.24 -8.06 14.66
C VAL A 24 -8.25 -6.94 14.47
N GLN A 25 -7.84 -5.70 14.73
CA GLN A 25 -8.72 -4.53 14.69
C GLN A 25 -8.60 -3.81 13.33
N PRO A 26 -9.68 -3.73 12.52
CA PRO A 26 -9.73 -2.79 11.41
C PRO A 26 -9.68 -1.34 11.92
N ILE A 27 -8.92 -0.50 11.23
CA ILE A 27 -8.91 0.96 11.47
C ILE A 27 -10.02 1.66 10.69
N ASN A 28 -10.43 1.10 9.55
CA ASN A 28 -11.54 1.59 8.76
C ASN A 28 -12.14 0.45 7.91
N ILE A 29 -13.40 0.61 7.52
CA ILE A 29 -14.10 -0.25 6.55
C ILE A 29 -14.82 0.69 5.60
N LEU A 30 -14.53 0.56 4.31
CA LEU A 30 -15.13 1.36 3.25
C LEU A 30 -15.98 0.48 2.36
N TYR A 31 -17.10 1.05 1.91
CA TYR A 31 -17.96 0.44 0.92
C TYR A 31 -17.99 1.35 -0.30
N GLU A 32 -17.53 0.84 -1.44
CA GLU A 32 -17.27 1.64 -2.62
C GLU A 32 -17.77 0.95 -3.89
N ASN A 33 -18.18 1.77 -4.84
CA ASN A 33 -18.49 1.37 -6.22
C ASN A 33 -17.20 1.48 -7.04
N ILE A 34 -16.65 0.36 -7.51
CA ILE A 34 -15.47 0.33 -8.39
C ILE A 34 -15.87 -0.09 -9.82
N GLU A 35 -14.94 0.05 -10.77
CA GLU A 35 -15.16 -0.26 -12.20
C GLU A 35 -16.42 0.43 -12.76
N ASP A 36 -16.49 1.76 -12.65
CA ASP A 36 -17.64 2.57 -13.08
C ASP A 36 -18.99 2.13 -12.47
N GLY A 37 -18.95 1.55 -11.26
CA GLY A 37 -20.13 1.12 -10.50
C GLY A 37 -20.58 -0.31 -10.77
N LEU A 38 -19.82 -1.08 -11.53
CA LEU A 38 -20.13 -2.49 -11.83
C LEU A 38 -19.85 -3.42 -10.66
N VAL A 39 -18.88 -3.08 -9.81
CA VAL A 39 -18.45 -3.94 -8.70
C VAL A 39 -18.59 -3.21 -7.38
N GLN A 40 -19.27 -3.84 -6.43
CA GLN A 40 -19.34 -3.38 -5.05
C GLN A 40 -18.15 -3.93 -4.28
N GLN A 41 -17.40 -3.06 -3.63
CA GLN A 41 -16.23 -3.42 -2.85
C GLN A 41 -16.44 -3.09 -1.38
N LEU A 42 -16.15 -4.05 -0.51
CA LEU A 42 -15.94 -3.82 0.92
C LEU A 42 -14.44 -3.88 1.21
N ALA A 43 -13.81 -2.71 1.32
CA ALA A 43 -12.40 -2.57 1.61
C ALA A 43 -12.17 -2.47 3.12
N ILE A 44 -11.51 -3.47 3.68
CA ILE A 44 -11.18 -3.54 5.10
C ILE A 44 -9.74 -3.05 5.29
N TRP A 45 -9.58 -1.96 6.03
CA TRP A 45 -8.29 -1.33 6.25
C TRP A 45 -7.76 -1.67 7.63
N PHE A 46 -6.51 -2.14 7.68
CA PHE A 46 -5.73 -2.33 8.89
C PHE A 46 -4.62 -1.28 9.00
N GLU A 47 -4.08 -1.11 10.19
CA GLU A 47 -2.93 -0.20 10.38
C GLU A 47 -1.66 -0.74 9.72
N HIS A 48 -1.43 -2.05 9.85
CA HIS A 48 -0.17 -2.69 9.46
C HIS A 48 -0.33 -3.92 8.59
N LYS A 49 0.61 -4.14 7.66
CA LYS A 49 0.68 -5.34 6.80
C LYS A 49 0.64 -6.66 7.58
N LYS A 50 1.30 -6.74 8.75
CA LYS A 50 1.30 -7.96 9.59
C LYS A 50 -0.12 -8.40 10.00
N THR A 51 -1.05 -7.46 10.05
CA THR A 51 -2.44 -7.70 10.41
C THR A 51 -3.20 -8.32 9.23
N GLU A 52 -3.01 -7.79 8.02
CA GLU A 52 -3.54 -8.35 6.77
C GLU A 52 -3.09 -9.80 6.57
N ALA A 53 -1.86 -10.14 6.94
CA ALA A 53 -1.32 -11.50 6.80
C ALA A 53 -2.17 -12.59 7.49
N HIS A 54 -3.01 -12.23 8.47
CA HIS A 54 -3.96 -13.16 9.09
C HIS A 54 -5.06 -13.62 8.11
N PHE A 55 -5.33 -12.89 7.04
CA PHE A 55 -6.36 -13.20 6.04
C PHE A 55 -5.79 -13.88 4.79
N LEU A 56 -4.48 -14.11 4.74
CA LEU A 56 -3.83 -14.85 3.67
C LEU A 56 -3.85 -16.36 3.95
N ASN A 57 -3.87 -17.15 2.88
CA ASN A 57 -3.58 -18.58 2.94
C ASN A 57 -2.11 -18.81 3.29
N LYS A 58 -1.76 -20.07 3.58
CA LYS A 58 -0.37 -20.47 3.88
C LYS A 58 0.62 -20.17 2.75
N ASP A 59 0.14 -19.96 1.53
CA ASP A 59 0.97 -19.56 0.39
C ASP A 59 1.46 -18.11 0.52
N GLY A 60 0.84 -17.28 1.35
CA GLY A 60 1.19 -15.88 1.55
C GLY A 60 0.78 -14.96 0.40
N TYR A 61 0.03 -15.44 -0.59
CA TYR A 61 -0.36 -14.68 -1.78
C TYR A 61 -1.87 -14.64 -2.01
N SER A 62 -2.58 -15.72 -1.71
CA SER A 62 -4.03 -15.78 -1.94
C SER A 62 -4.79 -15.59 -0.63
N PHE A 63 -5.94 -14.92 -0.69
CA PHE A 63 -6.77 -14.72 0.51
C PHE A 63 -7.52 -16.01 0.91
N ASP A 64 -7.73 -16.16 2.21
CA ASP A 64 -8.50 -17.26 2.79
C ASP A 64 -9.99 -17.12 2.42
N LYS A 65 -10.45 -18.00 1.53
CA LYS A 65 -11.82 -18.02 1.02
C LYS A 65 -12.85 -18.27 2.11
N ASN A 66 -12.50 -19.00 3.17
CA ASN A 66 -13.43 -19.25 4.29
C ASN A 66 -13.63 -17.97 5.10
N LYS A 67 -12.56 -17.20 5.32
CA LYS A 67 -12.64 -15.90 6.02
C LYS A 67 -13.41 -14.87 5.21
N ILE A 68 -13.14 -14.79 3.90
CA ILE A 68 -13.93 -13.95 2.98
C ILE A 68 -15.41 -14.31 3.11
N LYS A 69 -15.77 -15.59 2.96
CA LYS A 69 -17.17 -16.05 3.07
C LYS A 69 -17.79 -15.68 4.42
N ALA A 70 -17.08 -15.91 5.52
CA ALA A 70 -17.58 -15.59 6.86
C ALA A 70 -17.80 -14.09 7.05
N ILE A 71 -16.89 -13.25 6.57
CA ILE A 71 -17.01 -11.78 6.60
C ILE A 71 -18.20 -11.34 5.75
N THR A 72 -18.34 -11.84 4.52
CA THR A 72 -19.47 -11.50 3.64
C THR A 72 -20.81 -11.87 4.29
N GLN A 73 -20.91 -13.06 4.89
CA GLN A 73 -22.12 -13.49 5.59
C GLN A 73 -22.43 -12.61 6.80
N LYS A 74 -21.41 -12.22 7.57
CA LYS A 74 -21.60 -11.34 8.72
C LYS A 74 -21.99 -9.93 8.32
N PHE A 75 -21.37 -9.39 7.26
CA PHE A 75 -21.71 -8.10 6.67
C PHE A 75 -23.19 -8.06 6.25
N GLN A 76 -23.63 -9.07 5.49
CA GLN A 76 -25.04 -9.24 5.10
C GLN A 76 -25.98 -9.28 6.32
N GLN A 77 -25.65 -10.10 7.33
CA GLN A 77 -26.45 -10.20 8.55
C GLN A 77 -26.59 -8.84 9.25
N LEU A 78 -25.48 -8.14 9.49
CA LEU A 78 -25.47 -6.89 10.23
C LEU A 78 -26.23 -5.78 9.50
N LEU A 79 -26.16 -5.71 8.18
CA LEU A 79 -26.92 -4.73 7.42
C LEU A 79 -28.41 -5.05 7.38
N ARG A 80 -28.80 -6.32 7.33
CA ARG A 80 -30.20 -6.73 7.50
C ARG A 80 -30.77 -6.34 8.86
N GLU A 81 -30.02 -6.59 9.93
CA GLU A 81 -30.42 -6.23 11.30
C GLU A 81 -30.57 -4.72 11.49
N GLN A 82 -29.78 -3.92 10.76
CA GLN A 82 -29.87 -2.46 10.74
C GLN A 82 -30.95 -1.92 9.78
N GLY A 83 -31.56 -2.76 8.95
CA GLY A 83 -32.50 -2.33 7.90
C GLY A 83 -31.83 -1.55 6.75
N LEU A 84 -30.56 -1.83 6.47
CA LEU A 84 -29.73 -1.14 5.47
C LEU A 84 -29.33 -2.04 4.29
N GLU A 85 -29.83 -3.28 4.22
CA GLU A 85 -29.56 -4.18 3.09
C GLU A 85 -30.44 -3.80 1.89
N LYS A 86 -29.78 -3.51 0.75
CA LYS A 86 -30.43 -3.39 -0.56
C LYS A 86 -30.37 -4.73 -1.29
N LYS A 87 -31.49 -5.17 -1.85
CA LYS A 87 -31.53 -6.31 -2.78
C LYS A 87 -31.30 -5.83 -4.21
N LYS A 88 -30.66 -6.67 -5.03
CA LYS A 88 -30.32 -6.33 -6.43
C LYS A 88 -31.53 -5.95 -7.27
N ASP A 89 -32.67 -6.60 -7.03
CA ASP A 89 -33.92 -6.37 -7.77
C ASP A 89 -34.79 -5.23 -7.21
N GLN A 90 -34.33 -4.53 -6.16
CA GLN A 90 -35.07 -3.43 -5.54
C GLN A 90 -34.85 -2.12 -6.32
N PRO A 91 -35.92 -1.42 -6.74
CA PRO A 91 -35.80 -0.17 -7.47
C PRO A 91 -35.16 0.93 -6.62
N ASP A 92 -34.34 1.76 -7.25
CA ASP A 92 -33.72 2.91 -6.58
C ASP A 92 -34.76 3.96 -6.18
N THR A 93 -34.77 4.29 -4.89
CA THR A 93 -35.56 5.36 -4.31
C THR A 93 -34.65 6.34 -3.59
N TRP A 94 -35.16 7.50 -3.17
CA TRP A 94 -34.37 8.43 -2.35
C TRP A 94 -33.99 7.83 -0.98
N GLU A 95 -34.73 6.83 -0.50
CA GLU A 95 -34.44 6.06 0.72
C GLU A 95 -33.30 5.05 0.50
N SER A 96 -33.19 4.46 -0.70
CA SER A 96 -32.15 3.48 -1.05
C SER A 96 -30.75 4.07 -1.16
N ILE A 97 -30.60 5.41 -1.11
CA ILE A 97 -29.32 6.11 -1.05
C ILE A 97 -28.53 5.71 0.21
N ARG A 98 -29.23 5.24 1.26
CA ARG A 98 -28.62 4.81 2.53
C ARG A 98 -28.41 3.31 2.64
N GLU A 99 -28.84 2.54 1.64
CA GLU A 99 -28.78 1.08 1.65
C GLU A 99 -27.54 0.56 0.89
N TYR A 100 -27.14 -0.67 1.19
CA TYR A 100 -25.94 -1.30 0.65
C TYR A 100 -26.30 -2.59 -0.08
N LEU A 101 -25.78 -2.76 -1.30
CA LEU A 101 -25.89 -4.04 -2.00
C LEU A 101 -24.91 -5.02 -1.37
N THR A 102 -25.41 -6.15 -0.91
CA THR A 102 -24.61 -7.12 -0.16
C THR A 102 -24.33 -8.41 -0.93
N GLU A 103 -24.95 -8.55 -2.10
CA GLU A 103 -24.73 -9.64 -3.06
C GLU A 103 -23.48 -9.34 -3.91
N GLU A 104 -22.67 -10.37 -4.17
CA GLU A 104 -21.50 -10.28 -5.06
C GLU A 104 -20.44 -9.22 -4.66
N VAL A 105 -20.42 -8.82 -3.38
CA VAL A 105 -19.44 -7.85 -2.86
C VAL A 105 -18.03 -8.44 -2.85
N LEU A 106 -17.11 -7.71 -3.47
CA LEU A 106 -15.67 -8.00 -3.42
C LEU A 106 -15.10 -7.56 -2.06
N ILE A 107 -14.58 -8.52 -1.29
CA ILE A 107 -13.84 -8.21 -0.06
C ILE A 107 -12.37 -7.97 -0.41
N THR A 108 -11.83 -6.82 -0.03
CA THR A 108 -10.40 -6.53 -0.09
C THR A 108 -9.85 -6.18 1.28
N TYR A 109 -8.57 -6.48 1.47
CA TYR A 109 -7.84 -6.14 2.67
C TYR A 109 -6.72 -5.18 2.27
N ASN A 110 -6.61 -4.09 3.01
CA ASN A 110 -5.62 -3.04 2.77
C ASN A 110 -4.92 -2.70 4.09
N TYR A 111 -3.78 -2.04 4.00
CA TYR A 111 -3.01 -1.62 5.16
C TYR A 111 -2.43 -0.23 4.97
N PHE A 112 -2.54 0.58 6.03
CA PHE A 112 -2.25 2.02 5.97
C PHE A 112 -0.76 2.34 5.96
N ASP A 113 0.06 1.59 6.70
CA ASP A 113 1.50 1.87 6.78
C ASP A 113 2.18 1.94 5.40
N LYS A 114 1.88 1.02 4.47
CA LYS A 114 2.40 1.06 3.09
C LYS A 114 1.89 2.26 2.31
N LEU A 115 0.62 2.63 2.45
CA LEU A 115 0.09 3.82 1.78
C LEU A 115 0.82 5.07 2.27
N ALA A 116 0.95 5.24 3.59
CA ALA A 116 1.67 6.35 4.19
C ALA A 116 3.15 6.42 3.77
N ILE A 117 3.83 5.27 3.69
CA ILE A 117 5.22 5.20 3.20
C ILE A 117 5.31 5.61 1.73
N THR A 118 4.38 5.16 0.88
CA THR A 118 4.32 5.54 -0.54
C THR A 118 4.08 7.04 -0.69
N GLU A 119 3.09 7.59 0.03
CA GLU A 119 2.78 9.02 0.01
C GLU A 119 3.97 9.87 0.48
N ALA A 120 4.67 9.46 1.54
CA ALA A 120 5.88 10.13 2.00
C ALA A 120 7.01 10.10 0.96
N ASN A 121 7.17 9.00 0.21
CA ASN A 121 8.15 8.90 -0.87
C ASN A 121 7.79 9.82 -2.05
N GLU A 122 6.52 9.83 -2.44
CA GLU A 122 5.99 10.65 -3.54
C GLU A 122 5.98 12.14 -3.20
N ALA A 123 5.83 12.50 -1.91
CA ALA A 123 5.94 13.86 -1.42
C ALA A 123 7.35 14.46 -1.59
N ILE A 124 8.41 13.63 -1.69
CA ILE A 124 9.75 14.13 -2.01
C ILE A 124 9.74 14.71 -3.43
N THR A 125 9.95 16.03 -3.52
CA THR A 125 9.86 16.77 -4.78
C THR A 125 10.98 16.41 -5.75
N THR A 126 10.73 16.59 -7.05
CA THR A 126 11.75 16.45 -8.10
C THR A 126 12.97 17.33 -7.84
N ALA A 127 12.81 18.51 -7.24
CA ALA A 127 13.90 19.41 -6.89
C ALA A 127 14.81 18.81 -5.79
N GLN A 128 14.23 18.24 -4.74
CA GLN A 128 14.98 17.57 -3.67
C GLN A 128 15.75 16.36 -4.22
N VAL A 129 15.13 15.57 -5.11
CA VAL A 129 15.83 14.43 -5.76
C VAL A 129 17.00 14.92 -6.59
N LYS A 130 16.81 15.92 -7.46
CA LYS A 130 17.90 16.46 -8.29
C LYS A 130 19.05 17.03 -7.45
N GLN A 131 18.73 17.69 -6.33
CA GLN A 131 19.75 18.19 -5.41
C GLN A 131 20.55 17.04 -4.79
N LEU A 132 19.88 15.97 -4.38
CA LEU A 132 20.54 14.79 -3.86
C LEU A 132 21.39 14.11 -4.94
N GLU A 133 20.88 13.98 -6.17
CA GLU A 133 21.63 13.41 -7.29
C GLU A 133 22.92 14.19 -7.55
N GLN A 134 22.86 15.52 -7.54
CA GLN A 134 24.04 16.37 -7.69
C GLN A 134 25.05 16.14 -6.56
N GLN A 135 24.60 16.03 -5.31
CA GLN A 135 25.48 15.77 -4.17
C GLN A 135 26.18 14.41 -4.30
N LEU A 136 25.45 13.37 -4.66
CA LEU A 136 25.96 12.00 -4.73
C LEU A 136 26.69 11.69 -6.05
N SER A 137 26.59 12.54 -7.07
CA SER A 137 27.28 12.36 -8.36
C SER A 137 28.81 12.29 -8.20
N ALA A 138 29.36 13.03 -7.24
CA ALA A 138 30.79 12.99 -6.91
C ALA A 138 31.24 11.63 -6.33
N GLU A 139 30.30 10.85 -5.78
CA GLU A 139 30.53 9.49 -5.29
C GLU A 139 30.24 8.41 -6.35
N GLY A 140 29.90 8.81 -7.59
CA GLY A 140 29.64 7.88 -8.70
C GLY A 140 28.19 7.44 -8.86
N LEU A 141 27.23 8.20 -8.29
CA LEU A 141 25.81 8.05 -8.63
C LEU A 141 25.56 8.48 -10.08
N TRP A 142 24.84 7.65 -10.83
CA TRP A 142 24.30 7.98 -12.14
C TRP A 142 22.91 8.64 -12.04
N GLN A 143 21.96 7.98 -11.38
CA GLN A 143 20.56 8.44 -11.30
C GLN A 143 19.82 7.81 -10.11
N ILE A 144 18.83 8.52 -9.59
CA ILE A 144 17.80 7.98 -8.69
C ILE A 144 16.50 7.81 -9.48
N SER A 145 15.92 6.61 -9.44
CA SER A 145 14.62 6.32 -10.05
C SER A 145 13.61 5.90 -8.99
N ARG A 146 12.34 6.33 -9.18
CA ARG A 146 11.26 6.12 -8.21
C ARG A 146 9.99 5.66 -8.91
N LEU A 147 9.34 4.64 -8.37
CA LEU A 147 8.05 4.15 -8.85
C LEU A 147 7.30 3.40 -7.73
N TYR A 148 6.01 3.70 -7.55
CA TYR A 148 5.09 3.04 -6.59
C TYR A 148 5.69 2.87 -5.18
N GLY A 149 6.27 3.93 -4.62
CA GLY A 149 6.91 3.93 -3.30
C GLY A 149 8.28 3.25 -3.23
N SER A 150 8.77 2.65 -4.32
CA SER A 150 10.12 2.07 -4.42
C SER A 150 11.14 3.10 -4.90
N THR A 151 12.38 2.97 -4.44
CA THR A 151 13.49 3.86 -4.85
C THR A 151 14.73 3.05 -5.18
N THR A 152 15.25 3.28 -6.38
CA THR A 152 16.49 2.67 -6.88
C THR A 152 17.54 3.73 -7.12
N PHE A 153 18.72 3.53 -6.55
CA PHE A 153 19.94 4.28 -6.84
C PHE A 153 20.73 3.51 -7.88
N PHE A 154 21.15 4.19 -8.94
CA PHE A 154 21.97 3.57 -9.96
C PHE A 154 23.40 4.10 -9.89
N ALA A 155 24.37 3.19 -9.74
CA ALA A 155 25.76 3.44 -10.07
C ALA A 155 25.97 3.40 -11.59
N HIS A 156 27.15 3.76 -12.08
CA HIS A 156 27.44 3.61 -13.51
C HIS A 156 27.71 2.15 -13.90
N THR A 157 28.39 1.38 -13.04
CA THR A 157 28.87 0.03 -13.38
C THR A 157 28.47 -1.00 -12.32
N GLN A 158 28.45 -2.27 -12.73
CA GLN A 158 28.18 -3.39 -11.82
C GLN A 158 29.31 -3.56 -10.79
N GLN A 159 30.54 -3.17 -11.14
CA GLN A 159 31.66 -3.17 -10.19
C GLN A 159 31.44 -2.14 -9.08
N GLN A 160 30.99 -0.93 -9.42
CA GLN A 160 30.66 0.09 -8.41
C GLN A 160 29.55 -0.36 -7.46
N VAL A 161 28.57 -1.12 -7.91
CA VAL A 161 27.53 -1.69 -7.02
C VAL A 161 28.15 -2.56 -5.93
N LYS A 162 29.13 -3.40 -6.29
CA LYS A 162 29.87 -4.23 -5.34
C LYS A 162 30.70 -3.34 -4.40
N ASP A 163 31.50 -2.45 -4.97
CA ASP A 163 32.39 -1.58 -4.20
C ASP A 163 31.61 -0.71 -3.19
N PHE A 164 30.47 -0.14 -3.59
CA PHE A 164 29.62 0.70 -2.73
C PHE A 164 28.97 -0.07 -1.59
N THR A 165 28.69 -1.36 -1.81
CA THR A 165 28.19 -2.25 -0.75
C THR A 165 29.29 -2.51 0.27
N ASP A 166 30.51 -2.79 -0.20
CA ASP A 166 31.64 -3.18 0.65
C ASP A 166 32.25 -2.00 1.42
N ASN A 167 32.31 -0.81 0.80
CA ASN A 167 32.95 0.38 1.40
C ASN A 167 31.98 1.27 2.19
N GLY A 168 30.72 0.87 2.32
CA GLY A 168 29.68 1.58 3.08
C GLY A 168 29.07 2.80 2.39
N THR A 169 29.43 3.11 1.14
CA THR A 169 28.76 4.16 0.34
C THR A 169 27.26 3.92 0.23
N TRP A 170 26.85 2.67 0.00
CA TRP A 170 25.45 2.32 -0.10
C TRP A 170 24.67 2.63 1.18
N LYS A 171 25.26 2.30 2.34
CA LYS A 171 24.67 2.61 3.64
C LYS A 171 24.47 4.13 3.79
N ARG A 172 25.49 4.92 3.44
CA ARG A 172 25.42 6.40 3.51
C ARG A 172 24.33 6.95 2.60
N TRP A 173 24.23 6.50 1.35
CA TRP A 173 23.16 6.92 0.43
C TRP A 173 21.78 6.62 0.99
N GLY A 174 21.60 5.42 1.53
CA GLY A 174 20.35 5.05 2.20
C GLY A 174 20.06 5.90 3.44
N ASP A 175 21.07 6.28 4.22
CA ASP A 175 20.93 7.18 5.38
C ASP A 175 20.50 8.58 4.92
N THR A 176 21.06 9.09 3.81
CA THR A 176 20.68 10.39 3.24
C THR A 176 19.25 10.39 2.68
N TRP A 177 18.85 9.32 1.98
CA TRP A 177 17.47 9.17 1.51
C TRP A 177 16.48 9.08 2.67
N PHE A 178 16.83 8.31 3.70
CA PHE A 178 16.02 8.19 4.90
C PHE A 178 15.81 9.54 5.59
N ALA A 179 16.83 10.41 5.64
CA ALA A 179 16.70 11.75 6.19
C ALA A 179 15.72 12.64 5.40
N LEU A 180 15.60 12.46 4.08
CA LEU A 180 14.58 13.13 3.27
C LEU A 180 13.18 12.58 3.56
N LEU A 181 13.05 11.25 3.62
CA LEU A 181 11.78 10.59 3.92
C LEU A 181 11.25 10.97 5.30
N GLN A 182 12.11 11.05 6.31
CA GLN A 182 11.72 11.42 7.68
C GLN A 182 11.08 12.81 7.77
N GLN A 183 11.41 13.73 6.86
CA GLN A 183 10.76 15.05 6.80
C GLN A 183 9.30 14.97 6.33
N GLN A 184 8.93 13.86 5.66
CA GLN A 184 7.59 13.61 5.11
C GLN A 184 6.84 12.52 5.91
N ASP A 185 7.47 11.91 6.91
CA ASP A 185 6.91 10.79 7.69
C ASP A 185 5.95 11.29 8.78
N GLU A 186 4.73 11.68 8.39
CA GLU A 186 3.70 12.20 9.30
C GLU A 186 3.37 11.22 10.44
N PHE A 187 3.44 9.92 10.18
CA PHE A 187 2.99 8.87 11.11
C PHE A 187 4.13 8.14 11.83
N GLY A 188 5.39 8.44 11.49
CA GLY A 188 6.57 7.80 12.09
C GLY A 188 6.74 6.32 11.71
N TYR A 189 6.15 5.86 10.60
CA TYR A 189 6.21 4.45 10.18
C TYR A 189 7.53 4.08 9.51
N ILE A 190 8.24 5.05 8.94
CA ILE A 190 9.46 4.79 8.19
C ILE A 190 10.59 4.52 9.19
N LYS A 191 11.09 3.29 9.20
CA LYS A 191 12.27 2.91 10.00
C LYS A 191 13.42 2.55 9.07
N ARG A 192 14.61 3.04 9.39
CA ARG A 192 15.79 2.90 8.54
C ARG A 192 16.15 1.45 8.22
N ASP A 193 15.98 0.56 9.19
CA ASP A 193 16.23 -0.89 9.11
C ASP A 193 15.17 -1.66 8.29
N LYS A 194 14.00 -1.06 8.08
CA LYS A 194 12.89 -1.63 7.29
C LYS A 194 12.71 -0.96 5.93
N LEU A 195 13.45 0.12 5.68
CA LEU A 195 13.41 0.84 4.42
C LEU A 195 14.08 0.00 3.34
N TYR A 196 13.28 -0.43 2.37
CA TYR A 196 13.77 -1.14 1.19
C TYR A 196 14.20 -0.13 0.12
N LEU A 197 15.50 -0.06 -0.14
CA LEU A 197 16.08 0.69 -1.25
C LEU A 197 16.87 -0.29 -2.11
N VAL A 198 16.92 -0.03 -3.40
CA VAL A 198 17.67 -0.86 -4.36
C VAL A 198 18.91 -0.10 -4.81
N LEU A 199 20.04 -0.79 -4.85
CA LEU A 199 21.24 -0.34 -5.53
C LEU A 199 21.43 -1.17 -6.78
N ASP A 200 21.49 -0.52 -7.93
CA ASP A 200 21.65 -1.16 -9.23
C ASP A 200 22.68 -0.39 -10.08
N SER A 201 22.92 -0.81 -11.33
CA SER A 201 23.86 -0.18 -12.23
C SER A 201 23.22 0.22 -13.56
N LYS A 202 23.75 1.29 -14.15
CA LYS A 202 23.44 1.68 -15.53
C LYS A 202 23.77 0.55 -16.52
N GLU A 203 24.88 -0.17 -16.32
CA GLU A 203 25.23 -1.34 -17.13
C GLU A 203 24.10 -2.38 -17.14
N ASN A 204 23.62 -2.80 -15.96
CA ASN A 204 22.49 -3.72 -15.86
C ASN A 204 21.24 -3.17 -16.54
N PHE A 205 20.92 -1.89 -16.32
CA PHE A 205 19.78 -1.21 -16.94
C PHE A 205 19.86 -1.19 -18.48
N MET A 206 21.04 -0.99 -19.04
CA MET A 206 21.25 -0.97 -20.49
C MET A 206 21.24 -2.37 -21.08
N ASP A 207 21.94 -3.31 -20.46
CA ASP A 207 22.20 -4.64 -21.03
C ASP A 207 21.00 -5.58 -20.89
N ASN A 208 20.33 -5.57 -19.73
CA ASN A 208 19.24 -6.50 -19.43
C ASN A 208 17.85 -5.89 -19.62
N TYR A 209 17.75 -4.56 -19.69
CA TYR A 209 16.48 -3.84 -19.82
C TYR A 209 16.44 -2.87 -21.01
N GLU A 210 17.43 -2.94 -21.91
CA GLU A 210 17.52 -2.13 -23.13
C GLU A 210 17.43 -0.60 -22.88
N GLY A 211 17.78 -0.15 -21.68
CA GLY A 211 17.63 1.24 -21.27
C GLY A 211 16.18 1.72 -21.13
N LYS A 212 15.22 0.79 -21.00
CA LYS A 212 13.78 1.09 -20.92
C LYS A 212 13.24 0.87 -19.51
N TRP A 213 12.77 1.94 -18.88
CA TRP A 213 12.13 1.89 -17.56
C TRP A 213 10.92 0.95 -17.52
N TYR A 214 10.17 0.83 -18.62
CA TYR A 214 9.07 -0.12 -18.72
C TYR A 214 9.52 -1.57 -18.49
N TYR A 215 10.67 -1.98 -19.03
CA TYR A 215 11.19 -3.33 -18.82
C TYR A 215 11.79 -3.50 -17.42
N TYR A 216 12.39 -2.44 -16.88
CA TYR A 216 12.98 -2.47 -15.54
C TYR A 216 11.95 -2.69 -14.42
N TYR A 217 10.77 -2.10 -14.56
CA TYR A 217 9.71 -2.15 -13.54
C TYR A 217 8.61 -3.19 -13.81
N LYS A 218 8.78 -4.02 -14.84
CA LYS A 218 7.82 -5.08 -15.19
C LYS A 218 8.03 -6.32 -14.33
#